data_AF-A0A4Q6BLY8-F1
#
_entry.id   AF-A0A4Q6BLY8-F1
#
_cell.length_a   1.000
_cell.length_b   1.000
_cell.length_c   1.000
_cell.angle_alpha   90.00
_cell.angle_beta   90.00
_cell.angle_gamma   90.00
#
_symmetry.space_group_name_H-M   'P 1'
#
loop_
_entity.id
_entity.type
_entity.pdbx_description
1 polymer ?
#
loop_
_entity_poly.entity_id
_entity_poly.type
_entity_poly.pdbx_seq_one_letter_code
_entity_poly.pdbx_strand_id
1 'polypeptide(L)'
;PMPGTPAGRAGIKRLDRITRINNESTLNMGLQEALEHLRGTPGSKVTIWIRRDGEGGWKESKPFELSREVIKVKSVESKALDGNVGYVRLKQFQQTTTAELDAALAELKKGGELKGLVLDLRGNPGGLLDQAARVVDRFVAEGPIVATVGNPRDGRDEKVAHKEGTEPNYPIALLVSGNSASASEIVAGALKNHDRAVVVGETTFGKGSVQLVFDEMPDKAALKLTIAQYLTEPGDISIQGTGVTPDIELDPMTADLLEMDLNVDSSGVRERDLSRSLSNARIREGQKPQEVVRYNFAQKDRQEFRDRGGELDDVFAMDFPIRFGRDLVSKLAPGTRPEQLKSAKEFVNQVRGAELAKVSQDLQSAGIDWSDAPGPAPENAAAAKPAEVDVKVETDRPGNTVSAGDPITLKLTVTNKGKEPLYRLYATTKSDNGFFDKKELVIGKLEPGKSRVVTAPLGYCEIQGKKLGSTAVLPKDAPRVCSIPKD
;
A
#
# COMPACT_ATOMS: atom_id res chain seq x y z
N PRO A 1 -20.20 -1.37 -2.37
CA PRO A 1 -21.04 -1.65 -3.55
C PRO A 1 -20.39 -1.05 -4.79
N MET A 2 -20.13 -1.86 -5.82
CA MET A 2 -19.44 -1.38 -7.02
C MET A 2 -20.41 -0.61 -7.94
N PRO A 3 -19.99 0.52 -8.53
CA PRO A 3 -20.77 1.21 -9.56
C PRO A 3 -21.19 0.26 -10.69
N GLY A 4 -22.42 0.40 -11.18
CA GLY A 4 -22.93 -0.42 -12.29
C GLY A 4 -23.35 -1.85 -11.92
N THR A 5 -23.19 -2.31 -10.67
CA THR A 5 -23.71 -3.60 -10.18
C THR A 5 -25.14 -3.49 -9.64
N PRO A 6 -25.89 -4.60 -9.44
CA PRO A 6 -27.24 -4.56 -8.86
C PRO A 6 -27.32 -3.78 -7.55
N ALA A 7 -26.40 -4.03 -6.61
CA ALA A 7 -26.34 -3.30 -5.34
C ALA A 7 -26.01 -1.81 -5.52
N GLY A 8 -25.08 -1.48 -6.43
CA GLY A 8 -24.74 -0.10 -6.77
C GLY A 8 -25.93 0.66 -7.37
N ARG A 9 -26.64 0.05 -8.33
CA ARG A 9 -27.84 0.63 -8.96
C ARG A 9 -29.01 0.78 -7.99
N ALA A 10 -29.13 -0.14 -7.03
CA ALA A 10 -30.12 -0.06 -5.95
C ALA A 10 -29.79 1.01 -4.88
N GLY A 11 -28.68 1.74 -5.03
CA GLY A 11 -28.32 2.83 -4.11
C GLY A 11 -27.83 2.34 -2.74
N ILE A 12 -27.39 1.08 -2.66
CA ILE A 12 -26.72 0.53 -1.48
C ILE A 12 -25.36 1.21 -1.35
N LYS A 13 -25.04 1.65 -0.14
CA LYS A 13 -23.84 2.42 0.16
C LYS A 13 -22.84 1.55 0.90
N ARG A 14 -21.59 2.00 0.92
CA ARG A 14 -20.55 1.37 1.75
C ARG A 14 -20.99 1.39 3.21
N LEU A 15 -20.60 0.36 3.96
CA LEU A 15 -20.89 0.14 5.38
C LEU A 15 -22.35 -0.21 5.70
N ASP A 16 -23.26 -0.23 4.71
CA ASP A 16 -24.66 -0.64 4.91
C ASP A 16 -24.73 -2.02 5.57
N ARG A 17 -25.57 -2.17 6.59
CA ARG A 17 -25.71 -3.43 7.32
C ARG A 17 -26.85 -4.24 6.72
N ILE A 18 -26.52 -5.40 6.16
CA ILE A 18 -27.53 -6.39 5.78
C ILE A 18 -28.04 -7.03 7.05
N THR A 19 -29.29 -6.77 7.42
CA THR A 19 -29.95 -7.31 8.63
C THR A 19 -30.77 -8.57 8.33
N ARG A 20 -31.20 -8.74 7.07
CA ARG A 20 -31.85 -9.96 6.58
C ARG A 20 -31.52 -10.20 5.11
N ILE A 21 -31.49 -11.48 4.72
CA ILE A 21 -31.48 -11.91 3.32
C ILE A 21 -32.75 -12.73 3.09
N ASN A 22 -33.58 -12.28 2.16
CA ASN A 22 -34.97 -12.66 2.00
C ASN A 22 -35.73 -12.52 3.34
N ASN A 23 -36.09 -13.65 3.95
CA ASN A 23 -36.81 -13.71 5.22
C ASN A 23 -35.92 -14.11 6.41
N GLU A 24 -34.62 -14.34 6.17
CA GLU A 24 -33.70 -14.88 7.17
C GLU A 24 -32.84 -13.79 7.80
N SER A 25 -32.71 -13.82 9.13
CA SER A 25 -31.90 -12.86 9.89
C SER A 25 -30.41 -13.15 9.74
N THR A 26 -29.60 -12.10 9.57
CA THR A 26 -28.14 -12.24 9.49
C THR A 26 -27.43 -12.23 10.85
N LEU A 27 -28.15 -12.09 11.97
CA LEU A 27 -27.56 -11.85 13.30
C LEU A 27 -26.63 -12.97 13.79
N ASN A 28 -26.86 -14.21 13.35
CA ASN A 28 -26.02 -15.39 13.64
C ASN A 28 -25.49 -16.07 12.37
N MET A 29 -25.63 -15.41 11.22
CA MET A 29 -25.27 -15.99 9.93
C MET A 29 -23.79 -15.77 9.65
N GLY A 30 -23.07 -16.85 9.37
CA GLY A 30 -21.65 -16.77 9.00
C GLY A 30 -21.46 -16.07 7.64
N LEU A 31 -20.25 -15.53 7.38
CA LEU A 31 -19.98 -14.85 6.10
C LEU A 31 -20.21 -15.78 4.89
N GLN A 32 -19.78 -17.04 4.98
CA GLN A 32 -19.93 -18.01 3.90
C GLN A 32 -21.40 -18.33 3.63
N GLU A 33 -22.17 -18.58 4.69
CA GLU A 33 -23.62 -18.81 4.61
C GLU A 33 -24.32 -17.60 3.98
N ALA A 34 -24.03 -16.38 4.44
CA ALA A 34 -24.58 -15.16 3.86
C ALA A 34 -24.27 -15.04 2.35
N LEU A 35 -23.05 -15.39 1.92
CA LEU A 35 -22.68 -15.40 0.50
C LEU A 35 -23.48 -16.44 -0.29
N GLU A 36 -23.77 -17.60 0.28
CA GLU A 36 -24.60 -18.64 -0.34
C GLU A 36 -26.04 -18.16 -0.56
N HIS A 37 -26.65 -17.47 0.43
CA HIS A 37 -28.00 -16.90 0.27
C HIS A 37 -28.04 -15.72 -0.74
N LEU A 38 -26.98 -14.92 -0.81
CA LEU A 38 -26.87 -13.81 -1.76
C LEU A 38 -26.67 -14.30 -3.19
N ARG A 39 -25.94 -15.41 -3.38
CA ARG A 39 -25.71 -16.03 -4.70
C ARG A 39 -26.94 -16.83 -5.16
N GLY A 40 -26.96 -17.13 -6.45
CA GLY A 40 -28.07 -17.81 -7.10
C GLY A 40 -28.07 -17.58 -8.61
N THR A 41 -29.05 -18.17 -9.29
CA THR A 41 -29.15 -18.12 -10.75
C THR A 41 -29.22 -16.68 -11.26
N PRO A 42 -28.42 -16.28 -12.26
CA PRO A 42 -28.54 -14.96 -12.89
C PRO A 42 -29.98 -14.67 -13.34
N GLY A 43 -30.43 -13.43 -13.15
CA GLY A 43 -31.81 -12.98 -13.39
C GLY A 43 -32.78 -13.23 -12.22
N SER A 44 -32.49 -14.18 -11.33
CA SER A 44 -33.31 -14.40 -10.13
C SER A 44 -33.24 -13.21 -9.17
N LYS A 45 -34.25 -13.08 -8.31
CA LYS A 45 -34.34 -11.97 -7.33
C LYS A 45 -33.83 -12.39 -5.96
N VAL A 46 -33.25 -11.45 -5.24
CA VAL A 46 -32.92 -11.55 -3.81
C VAL A 46 -33.32 -10.26 -3.13
N THR A 47 -34.01 -10.34 -2.01
CA THR A 47 -34.35 -9.16 -1.20
C THR A 47 -33.39 -9.08 -0.04
N ILE A 48 -32.63 -8.00 0.06
CA ILE A 48 -31.80 -7.75 1.24
C ILE A 48 -32.37 -6.61 2.05
N TRP A 49 -32.42 -6.79 3.36
CA TRP A 49 -32.87 -5.76 4.27
C TRP A 49 -31.67 -4.99 4.76
N ILE A 50 -31.64 -3.70 4.48
CA ILE A 50 -30.52 -2.83 4.81
C ILE A 50 -30.92 -1.90 5.95
N ARG A 51 -30.08 -1.87 6.97
CA ARG A 51 -30.04 -0.80 7.96
C ARG A 51 -28.90 0.16 7.61
N ARG A 52 -29.24 1.44 7.52
CA ARG A 52 -28.30 2.53 7.28
C ARG A 52 -28.34 3.49 8.45
N ASP A 53 -27.35 3.40 9.32
CA ASP A 53 -27.10 4.36 10.40
C ASP A 53 -26.52 5.70 9.83
N GLY A 54 -26.66 6.82 10.56
CA GLY A 54 -26.04 8.12 10.20
C GLY A 54 -26.99 9.18 9.61
N GLU A 55 -26.41 10.34 9.26
CA GLU A 55 -27.11 11.44 8.60
C GLU A 55 -27.63 11.01 7.21
N GLY A 56 -28.93 11.17 6.98
CA GLY A 56 -29.61 10.62 5.79
C GLY A 56 -29.84 9.10 5.82
N GLY A 57 -29.52 8.44 6.93
CA GLY A 57 -29.87 7.05 7.22
C GLY A 57 -31.30 6.86 7.72
N TRP A 58 -31.64 5.65 8.16
CA TRP A 58 -32.95 5.28 8.68
C TRP A 58 -32.81 4.27 9.83
N LYS A 59 -33.66 4.41 10.86
CA LYS A 59 -33.63 3.53 12.05
C LYS A 59 -34.07 2.09 11.73
N GLU A 60 -35.11 1.94 10.90
CA GLU A 60 -35.71 0.64 10.57
C GLU A 60 -35.12 0.03 9.31
N SER A 61 -34.91 -1.29 9.28
CA SER A 61 -34.37 -1.95 8.09
C SER A 61 -35.32 -1.80 6.89
N LYS A 62 -34.79 -1.44 5.72
CA LYS A 62 -35.56 -1.30 4.47
C LYS A 62 -35.23 -2.43 3.49
N PRO A 63 -36.22 -3.00 2.79
CA PRO A 63 -35.96 -4.02 1.79
C PRO A 63 -35.43 -3.41 0.49
N PHE A 64 -34.43 -4.06 -0.10
CA PHE A 64 -33.89 -3.78 -1.42
C PHE A 64 -33.96 -5.06 -2.25
N GLU A 65 -34.82 -5.08 -3.26
CA GLU A 65 -34.90 -6.19 -4.20
C GLU A 65 -33.82 -6.01 -5.28
N LEU A 66 -32.92 -6.98 -5.38
CA LEU A 66 -31.83 -7.01 -6.35
C LEU A 66 -32.05 -8.16 -7.33
N SER A 67 -31.76 -7.91 -8.62
CA SER A 67 -31.60 -8.99 -9.58
C SER A 67 -30.16 -9.51 -9.52
N ARG A 68 -29.99 -10.83 -9.40
CA ARG A 68 -28.67 -11.47 -9.41
C ARG A 68 -28.08 -11.38 -10.81
N GLU A 69 -26.85 -10.92 -10.91
CA GLU A 69 -26.14 -10.76 -12.19
C GLU A 69 -24.74 -11.37 -12.10
N VAL A 70 -24.22 -11.82 -13.24
CA VAL A 70 -22.81 -12.15 -13.36
C VAL A 70 -22.03 -10.84 -13.32
N ILE A 71 -21.41 -10.55 -12.17
CA ILE A 71 -20.63 -9.33 -12.00
C ILE A 71 -19.28 -9.53 -12.65
N LYS A 72 -19.03 -8.77 -13.71
CA LYS A 72 -17.69 -8.66 -14.31
C LYS A 72 -16.97 -7.50 -13.65
N VAL A 73 -16.07 -7.82 -12.72
CA VAL A 73 -15.17 -6.82 -12.14
C VAL A 73 -14.06 -6.58 -13.15
N LYS A 74 -13.97 -5.35 -13.67
CA LYS A 74 -12.88 -4.98 -14.58
C LYS A 74 -11.54 -5.17 -13.85
N SER A 75 -10.65 -5.91 -14.49
CA SER A 75 -9.26 -6.06 -14.04
C SER A 75 -8.44 -4.81 -14.32
N VAL A 76 -8.83 -4.00 -15.31
CA VAL A 76 -8.08 -2.82 -15.74
C VAL A 76 -8.92 -1.55 -15.62
N GLU A 77 -8.31 -0.51 -15.04
CA GLU A 77 -8.79 0.86 -15.08
C GLU A 77 -7.77 1.76 -15.76
N SER A 78 -8.22 2.81 -16.44
CA SER A 78 -7.33 3.72 -17.13
C SER A 78 -7.82 5.16 -17.11
N LYS A 79 -6.86 6.09 -17.19
CA LYS A 79 -7.13 7.53 -17.22
C LYS A 79 -6.02 8.27 -17.95
N ALA A 80 -6.37 9.23 -18.80
CA ALA A 80 -5.39 10.15 -19.35
C ALA A 80 -4.97 11.16 -18.28
N LEU A 81 -3.66 11.34 -18.10
CA LEU A 81 -3.06 12.36 -17.24
C LEU A 81 -2.48 13.48 -18.09
N ASP A 82 -2.17 14.61 -17.44
CA ASP A 82 -1.52 15.75 -18.08
C ASP A 82 -0.20 15.35 -18.76
N GLY A 83 0.14 16.01 -19.86
CA GLY A 83 1.39 15.78 -20.59
C GLY A 83 1.41 14.54 -21.50
N ASN A 84 0.22 14.05 -21.92
CA ASN A 84 0.06 12.80 -22.69
C ASN A 84 0.63 11.58 -21.95
N VAL A 85 0.46 11.54 -20.63
CA VAL A 85 0.83 10.39 -19.81
C VAL A 85 -0.40 9.53 -19.58
N GLY A 86 -0.31 8.23 -19.87
CA GLY A 86 -1.35 7.27 -19.54
C GLY A 86 -1.25 6.85 -18.08
N TYR A 87 -2.38 6.66 -17.40
CA TYR A 87 -2.47 5.89 -16.16
C TYR A 87 -3.25 4.61 -16.43
N VAL A 88 -2.70 3.48 -16.01
CA VAL A 88 -3.35 2.18 -16.07
C VAL A 88 -3.18 1.47 -14.72
N ARG A 89 -4.28 1.09 -14.08
CA ARG A 89 -4.30 0.29 -12.85
C ARG A 89 -4.73 -1.13 -13.17
N LEU A 90 -3.92 -2.11 -12.79
CA LEU A 90 -4.28 -3.53 -12.86
C LEU A 90 -4.66 -3.97 -11.45
N LYS A 91 -5.95 -4.23 -11.21
CA LYS A 91 -6.47 -4.62 -9.88
C LYS A 91 -6.21 -6.09 -9.55
N GLN A 92 -6.30 -6.95 -10.56
CA GLN A 92 -6.12 -8.38 -10.44
C GLN A 92 -5.89 -9.00 -11.84
N PHE A 93 -5.12 -10.07 -11.93
CA PHE A 93 -4.90 -10.79 -13.19
C PHE A 93 -5.99 -11.83 -13.42
N GLN A 94 -7.02 -11.46 -14.17
CA GLN A 94 -8.13 -12.29 -14.64
C GLN A 94 -7.99 -12.63 -16.13
N GLN A 95 -8.79 -13.58 -16.63
CA GLN A 95 -8.74 -14.03 -18.03
C GLN A 95 -8.90 -12.90 -19.07
N THR A 96 -9.59 -11.82 -18.71
CA THR A 96 -9.85 -10.66 -19.60
C THR A 96 -8.79 -9.57 -19.50
N THR A 97 -7.81 -9.67 -18.59
CA THR A 97 -6.87 -8.57 -18.28
C THR A 97 -6.13 -8.06 -19.50
N THR A 98 -5.59 -8.96 -20.31
CA THR A 98 -4.81 -8.56 -21.49
C THR A 98 -5.68 -7.77 -22.48
N ALA A 99 -6.88 -8.26 -22.79
CA ALA A 99 -7.79 -7.58 -23.71
C ALA A 99 -8.29 -6.24 -23.15
N GLU A 100 -8.52 -6.15 -21.84
CA GLU A 100 -8.88 -4.90 -21.17
C GLU A 100 -7.72 -3.90 -21.16
N LEU A 101 -6.47 -4.37 -21.02
CA LEU A 101 -5.27 -3.54 -21.15
C LEU A 101 -5.11 -3.00 -22.57
N ASP A 102 -5.27 -3.84 -23.59
CA ASP A 102 -5.19 -3.42 -24.99
C ASP A 102 -6.24 -2.35 -25.31
N ALA A 103 -7.47 -2.55 -24.84
CA ALA A 103 -8.55 -1.57 -24.99
C ALA A 103 -8.24 -0.26 -24.24
N ALA A 104 -7.68 -0.33 -23.03
CA ALA A 104 -7.28 0.83 -22.26
C ALA A 104 -6.16 1.63 -22.96
N LEU A 105 -5.12 0.96 -23.47
CA LEU A 105 -4.02 1.59 -24.18
C LEU A 105 -4.50 2.23 -25.50
N ALA A 106 -5.37 1.53 -26.24
CA ALA A 106 -5.97 2.07 -27.47
C ALA A 106 -6.80 3.33 -27.19
N GLU A 107 -7.58 3.34 -26.10
CA GLU A 107 -8.36 4.51 -25.69
C GLU A 107 -7.46 5.69 -25.32
N LEU A 108 -6.42 5.46 -24.51
CA LEU A 108 -5.47 6.49 -24.11
C LEU A 108 -4.77 7.15 -25.31
N LYS A 109 -4.45 6.35 -26.33
CA LYS A 109 -3.80 6.82 -27.58
C LYS A 109 -4.72 7.67 -28.48
N LYS A 110 -6.04 7.66 -28.26
CA LYS A 110 -6.95 8.58 -29.00
C LYS A 110 -6.67 10.05 -28.69
N GLY A 111 -6.09 10.33 -27.52
CA GLY A 111 -5.64 11.67 -27.14
C GLY A 111 -4.31 12.12 -27.76
N GLY A 112 -3.67 11.24 -28.55
CA GLY A 112 -2.35 11.45 -29.14
C GLY A 112 -1.34 10.39 -28.69
N GLU A 113 -0.11 10.50 -29.19
CA GLU A 113 0.97 9.60 -28.80
C GLU A 113 1.30 9.75 -27.30
N LEU A 114 1.41 8.61 -26.62
CA LEU A 114 1.77 8.57 -25.20
C LEU A 114 3.23 8.93 -25.02
N LYS A 115 3.49 9.90 -24.15
CA LYS A 115 4.85 10.31 -23.75
C LYS A 115 5.37 9.54 -22.56
N GLY A 116 4.51 8.80 -21.86
CA GLY A 116 4.86 7.96 -20.74
C GLY A 116 3.63 7.22 -20.20
N LEU A 117 3.87 6.23 -19.35
CA LEU A 117 2.82 5.43 -18.73
C LEU A 117 3.12 5.24 -17.24
N VAL A 118 2.13 5.49 -16.41
CA VAL A 118 2.08 5.04 -15.02
C VAL A 118 1.28 3.75 -15.00
N LEU A 119 1.96 2.63 -14.76
CA LEU A 119 1.35 1.32 -14.58
C LEU A 119 1.24 1.04 -13.08
N ASP A 120 0.06 0.79 -12.56
CA ASP A 120 -0.20 0.71 -11.12
C ASP A 120 -0.65 -0.69 -10.71
N LEU A 121 0.19 -1.37 -9.92
CA LEU A 121 -0.03 -2.69 -9.33
C LEU A 121 -0.26 -2.61 -7.82
N ARG A 122 -0.44 -1.42 -7.25
CA ARG A 122 -0.66 -1.26 -5.80
C ARG A 122 -1.96 -1.97 -5.39
N GLY A 123 -1.86 -2.74 -4.29
CA GLY A 123 -2.95 -3.57 -3.79
C GLY A 123 -3.29 -4.81 -4.62
N ASN A 124 -2.61 -5.08 -5.75
CA ASN A 124 -2.95 -6.21 -6.61
C ASN A 124 -2.35 -7.54 -6.08
N PRO A 125 -3.17 -8.50 -5.59
CA PRO A 125 -2.68 -9.74 -4.97
C PRO A 125 -2.21 -10.79 -5.98
N GLY A 126 -2.22 -10.48 -7.29
CA GLY A 126 -1.83 -11.36 -8.37
C GLY A 126 -3.03 -11.93 -9.14
N GLY A 127 -2.97 -13.20 -9.51
CA GLY A 127 -3.98 -13.87 -10.33
C GLY A 127 -3.35 -14.85 -11.32
N LEU A 128 -3.92 -14.93 -12.52
CA LEU A 128 -3.47 -15.87 -13.56
C LEU A 128 -2.08 -15.50 -14.08
N LEU A 129 -1.13 -16.44 -14.00
CA LEU A 129 0.23 -16.25 -14.51
C LEU A 129 0.25 -15.93 -16.00
N ASP A 130 -0.52 -16.65 -16.81
CA ASP A 130 -0.53 -16.41 -18.27
C ASP A 130 -0.95 -14.98 -18.62
N GLN A 131 -1.79 -14.36 -17.79
CA GLN A 131 -2.21 -12.98 -17.98
C GLN A 131 -1.12 -12.01 -17.56
N ALA A 132 -0.39 -12.28 -16.47
CA ALA A 132 0.79 -11.50 -16.12
C ALA A 132 1.88 -11.57 -17.20
N ALA A 133 2.16 -12.77 -17.73
CA ALA A 133 3.13 -12.95 -18.81
C ALA A 133 2.72 -12.14 -20.05
N ARG A 134 1.46 -12.20 -20.47
CA ARG A 134 0.95 -11.41 -21.61
C ARG A 134 0.99 -9.90 -21.37
N VAL A 135 0.78 -9.45 -20.14
CA VAL A 135 0.94 -8.04 -19.78
C VAL A 135 2.40 -7.61 -19.96
N VAL A 136 3.39 -8.42 -19.56
CA VAL A 136 4.80 -8.12 -19.80
C VAL A 136 5.12 -8.14 -21.30
N ASP A 137 4.61 -9.13 -22.02
CA ASP A 137 4.77 -9.30 -23.47
C ASP A 137 4.32 -8.05 -24.25
N ARG A 138 3.33 -7.31 -23.72
CA ARG A 138 2.89 -6.06 -24.32
C ARG A 138 3.95 -4.94 -24.28
N PHE A 139 4.91 -5.01 -23.36
CA PHE A 139 5.92 -3.96 -23.16
C PHE A 139 7.35 -4.40 -23.47
N VAL A 140 7.63 -5.70 -23.53
CA VAL A 140 8.94 -6.29 -23.80
C VAL A 140 8.91 -6.98 -25.16
N ALA A 141 9.91 -6.74 -26.01
CA ALA A 141 9.89 -7.24 -27.39
C ALA A 141 10.43 -8.67 -27.54
N GLU A 142 11.32 -9.11 -26.65
CA GLU A 142 11.96 -10.43 -26.74
C GLU A 142 12.55 -10.86 -25.39
N GLY A 143 12.83 -12.16 -25.27
CA GLY A 143 13.48 -12.75 -24.11
C GLY A 143 12.52 -13.38 -23.09
N PRO A 144 13.07 -14.10 -22.09
CA PRO A 144 12.27 -14.78 -21.09
C PRO A 144 11.63 -13.79 -20.10
N ILE A 145 10.39 -14.05 -19.72
CA ILE A 145 9.59 -13.23 -18.79
C ILE A 145 9.59 -13.85 -17.40
N VAL A 146 9.27 -15.13 -17.34
CA VAL A 146 9.17 -15.90 -16.09
C VAL A 146 9.47 -17.36 -16.37
N ALA A 147 10.20 -17.98 -15.44
CA ALA A 147 10.42 -19.41 -15.42
C ALA A 147 9.68 -20.05 -14.24
N THR A 148 9.03 -21.18 -14.48
CA THR A 148 8.44 -22.04 -13.45
C THR A 148 9.35 -23.23 -13.21
N VAL A 149 9.82 -23.39 -11.98
CA VAL A 149 10.75 -24.44 -11.58
C VAL A 149 10.17 -25.21 -10.39
N GLY A 150 9.87 -26.49 -10.61
CA GLY A 150 9.28 -27.39 -9.63
C GLY A 150 10.17 -28.58 -9.32
N ASN A 151 9.63 -29.80 -9.43
CA ASN A 151 10.41 -31.02 -9.31
C ASN A 151 11.46 -31.07 -10.44
N PRO A 152 12.73 -31.39 -10.15
CA PRO A 152 13.77 -31.52 -11.19
C PRO A 152 13.40 -32.46 -12.35
N ARG A 153 12.48 -33.41 -12.13
CA ARG A 153 11.99 -34.33 -13.16
C ARG A 153 11.00 -33.70 -14.16
N ASP A 154 10.31 -32.63 -13.76
CA ASP A 154 9.26 -31.99 -14.56
C ASP A 154 9.83 -30.94 -15.53
N GLY A 155 11.14 -30.67 -15.42
CA GLY A 155 11.81 -29.67 -16.23
C GLY A 155 11.53 -28.23 -15.79
N ARG A 156 11.80 -27.30 -16.70
CA ARG A 156 11.64 -25.86 -16.51
C ARG A 156 10.70 -25.35 -17.59
N ASP A 157 9.58 -24.75 -17.18
CA ASP A 157 8.63 -24.11 -18.09
C ASP A 157 8.93 -22.62 -18.15
N GLU A 158 9.02 -22.05 -19.35
CA GLU A 158 9.34 -20.64 -19.55
C GLU A 158 8.29 -19.94 -20.40
N LYS A 159 7.90 -18.74 -19.99
CA LYS A 159 7.14 -17.81 -20.83
C LYS A 159 8.11 -16.80 -21.42
N VAL A 160 8.01 -16.56 -22.71
CA VAL A 160 8.88 -15.65 -23.47
C VAL A 160 8.06 -14.54 -24.13
N ALA A 161 8.69 -13.39 -24.32
CA ALA A 161 8.12 -12.24 -25.01
C ALA A 161 8.26 -12.35 -26.54
N HIS A 162 7.37 -11.67 -27.25
CA HIS A 162 7.21 -11.65 -28.69
C HIS A 162 7.15 -10.21 -29.19
N LYS A 163 7.85 -9.96 -30.30
CA LYS A 163 7.99 -8.62 -30.89
C LYS A 163 6.68 -8.08 -31.48
N GLU A 164 5.73 -8.95 -31.81
CA GLU A 164 4.50 -8.54 -32.46
C GLU A 164 3.60 -7.76 -31.50
N GLY A 165 3.27 -6.52 -31.89
CA GLY A 165 2.38 -5.68 -31.11
C GLY A 165 3.01 -5.04 -29.87
N THR A 166 4.31 -5.19 -29.62
CA THR A 166 4.98 -4.52 -28.48
C THR A 166 4.74 -3.01 -28.52
N GLU A 167 4.41 -2.43 -27.37
CA GLU A 167 4.21 -1.00 -27.20
C GLU A 167 5.49 -0.20 -27.49
N PRO A 168 5.38 1.04 -27.99
CA PRO A 168 6.53 1.93 -28.16
C PRO A 168 7.36 2.08 -26.88
N ASN A 169 8.65 2.38 -27.04
CA ASN A 169 9.59 2.52 -25.93
C ASN A 169 9.47 3.88 -25.20
N TYR A 170 8.25 4.28 -24.85
CA TYR A 170 8.03 5.40 -23.94
C TYR A 170 8.37 4.99 -22.50
N PRO A 171 8.79 5.93 -21.63
CA PRO A 171 9.09 5.64 -20.23
C PRO A 171 7.89 5.10 -19.44
N ILE A 172 8.15 4.13 -18.55
CA ILE A 172 7.13 3.54 -17.67
C ILE A 172 7.58 3.70 -16.22
N ALA A 173 6.70 4.28 -15.39
CA ALA A 173 6.79 4.19 -13.94
C ALA A 173 5.81 3.11 -13.47
N LEU A 174 6.34 2.05 -12.85
CA LEU A 174 5.56 0.94 -12.31
C LEU A 174 5.35 1.13 -10.80
N LEU A 175 4.12 1.41 -10.38
CA LEU A 175 3.77 1.58 -8.97
C LEU A 175 3.50 0.22 -8.31
N VAL A 176 4.14 -0.04 -7.19
CA VAL A 176 3.99 -1.26 -6.38
C VAL A 176 3.82 -0.93 -4.90
N SER A 177 3.30 -1.89 -4.12
CA SER A 177 3.05 -1.77 -2.68
C SER A 177 3.40 -3.09 -1.97
N GLY A 178 3.46 -3.10 -0.64
CA GLY A 178 3.61 -4.34 0.14
C GLY A 178 2.53 -5.40 -0.11
N ASN A 179 1.37 -5.00 -0.64
CA ASN A 179 0.26 -5.89 -1.00
C ASN A 179 0.30 -6.38 -2.46
N SER A 180 1.23 -5.88 -3.26
CA SER A 180 1.46 -6.38 -4.62
C SER A 180 2.11 -7.77 -4.51
N ALA A 181 1.44 -8.82 -5.01
CA ALA A 181 1.87 -10.20 -4.78
C ALA A 181 1.77 -11.09 -6.03
N SER A 182 2.53 -12.19 -6.05
CA SER A 182 2.44 -13.27 -7.03
C SER A 182 2.54 -12.79 -8.48
N ALA A 183 1.47 -12.90 -9.27
CA ALA A 183 1.48 -12.46 -10.67
C ALA A 183 1.87 -10.97 -10.85
N SER A 184 1.56 -10.11 -9.88
CA SER A 184 2.03 -8.71 -9.87
C SER A 184 3.55 -8.60 -9.77
N GLU A 185 4.16 -9.49 -8.99
CA GLU A 185 5.61 -9.54 -8.78
C GLU A 185 6.34 -10.13 -9.99
N ILE A 186 5.67 -11.00 -10.77
CA ILE A 186 6.16 -11.42 -12.08
C ILE A 186 6.26 -10.22 -13.02
N VAL A 187 5.19 -9.41 -13.12
CA VAL A 187 5.21 -8.21 -13.96
C VAL A 187 6.27 -7.23 -13.48
N ALA A 188 6.34 -6.96 -12.18
CA ALA A 188 7.31 -6.03 -11.62
C ALA A 188 8.76 -6.50 -11.80
N GLY A 189 9.04 -7.77 -11.51
CA GLY A 189 10.36 -8.35 -11.69
C GLY A 189 10.78 -8.37 -13.15
N ALA A 190 9.92 -8.85 -14.06
CA ALA A 190 10.27 -8.94 -15.47
C ALA A 190 10.48 -7.56 -16.11
N LEU A 191 9.58 -6.58 -15.89
CA LEU A 191 9.76 -5.23 -16.44
C LEU A 191 10.99 -4.53 -15.87
N LYS A 192 11.34 -4.80 -14.60
CA LYS A 192 12.56 -4.29 -13.98
C LYS A 192 13.82 -4.93 -14.57
N ASN A 193 13.83 -6.26 -14.70
CA ASN A 193 14.99 -7.02 -15.16
C ASN A 193 15.28 -6.82 -16.66
N HIS A 194 14.24 -6.55 -17.46
CA HIS A 194 14.36 -6.13 -18.86
C HIS A 194 14.69 -4.63 -19.02
N ASP A 195 14.96 -3.92 -17.93
CA ASP A 195 15.21 -2.47 -17.91
C ASP A 195 14.10 -1.66 -18.62
N ARG A 196 12.87 -2.18 -18.63
CA ARG A 196 11.72 -1.62 -19.36
C ARG A 196 10.94 -0.59 -18.56
N ALA A 197 10.93 -0.71 -17.24
CA ALA A 197 10.23 0.20 -16.34
C ALA A 197 11.07 0.55 -15.11
N VAL A 198 10.88 1.77 -14.60
CA VAL A 198 11.35 2.17 -13.27
C VAL A 198 10.29 1.77 -12.25
N VAL A 199 10.65 0.92 -11.30
CA VAL A 199 9.74 0.44 -10.24
C VAL A 199 9.76 1.43 -9.07
N VAL A 200 8.57 1.85 -8.63
CA VAL A 200 8.38 2.91 -7.64
C VAL A 200 7.36 2.46 -6.60
N GLY A 201 7.61 2.73 -5.32
CA GLY A 201 6.66 2.43 -4.25
C GLY A 201 7.31 1.65 -3.11
N GLU A 202 6.69 0.57 -2.64
CA GLU A 202 7.24 -0.25 -1.56
C GLU A 202 7.78 -1.60 -2.09
N THR A 203 8.58 -2.28 -1.28
CA THR A 203 8.93 -3.68 -1.59
C THR A 203 7.68 -4.54 -1.61
N THR A 204 7.52 -5.38 -2.63
CA THR A 204 6.34 -6.25 -2.80
C THR A 204 6.29 -7.39 -1.77
N PHE A 205 5.17 -8.12 -1.74
CA PHE A 205 4.86 -9.09 -0.69
C PHE A 205 5.85 -10.25 -0.55
N GLY A 206 6.37 -10.78 -1.65
CA GLY A 206 7.33 -11.89 -1.69
C GLY A 206 6.72 -13.27 -1.92
N LYS A 207 5.64 -13.39 -2.70
CA LYS A 207 5.01 -14.68 -3.02
C LYS A 207 5.47 -15.20 -4.39
N GLY A 208 6.53 -16.00 -4.39
CA GLY A 208 7.10 -16.66 -5.57
C GLY A 208 6.68 -18.12 -5.77
N SER A 209 5.54 -18.56 -5.23
CA SER A 209 5.09 -19.96 -5.29
C SER A 209 3.93 -20.19 -6.25
N VAL A 210 3.97 -21.34 -6.94
CA VAL A 210 2.91 -21.84 -7.82
C VAL A 210 2.01 -22.76 -7.01
N GLN A 211 0.70 -22.46 -6.98
CA GLN A 211 -0.29 -23.39 -6.44
C GLN A 211 -1.19 -23.93 -7.55
N LEU A 212 -1.40 -25.24 -7.53
CA LEU A 212 -2.48 -25.89 -8.29
C LEU A 212 -3.62 -26.28 -7.36
N VAL A 213 -4.84 -26.25 -7.89
CA VAL A 213 -6.02 -26.79 -7.22
C VAL A 213 -6.35 -28.11 -7.90
N PHE A 214 -6.33 -29.19 -7.11
CA PHE A 214 -6.80 -30.51 -7.50
C PHE A 214 -8.24 -30.64 -7.00
N ASP A 215 -9.19 -30.57 -7.91
CA ASP A 215 -10.64 -30.56 -7.65
C ASP A 215 -11.27 -31.96 -7.69
N GLU A 216 -10.54 -32.96 -8.18
CA GLU A 216 -10.92 -34.38 -8.14
C GLU A 216 -10.61 -35.03 -6.77
N MET A 217 -11.10 -34.44 -5.69
CA MET A 217 -10.97 -35.00 -4.34
C MET A 217 -12.29 -35.62 -3.85
N PRO A 218 -12.25 -36.61 -2.94
CA PRO A 218 -13.44 -37.14 -2.28
C PRO A 218 -14.28 -36.04 -1.63
N ASP A 219 -15.59 -36.27 -1.49
CA ASP A 219 -16.53 -35.42 -0.74
C ASP A 219 -16.64 -33.96 -1.22
N LYS A 220 -16.44 -33.71 -2.52
CA LYS A 220 -16.43 -32.35 -3.12
C LYS A 220 -15.37 -31.43 -2.49
N ALA A 221 -14.33 -32.00 -1.89
CA ALA A 221 -13.17 -31.25 -1.43
C ALA A 221 -12.31 -30.80 -2.62
N ALA A 222 -11.33 -29.93 -2.35
CA ALA A 222 -10.26 -29.63 -3.30
C ALA A 222 -8.95 -29.48 -2.53
N LEU A 223 -7.84 -29.95 -3.10
CA LEU A 223 -6.51 -29.78 -2.54
C LEU A 223 -5.81 -28.64 -3.27
N LYS A 224 -5.46 -27.58 -2.54
CA LYS A 224 -4.60 -26.51 -3.06
C LYS A 224 -3.17 -26.75 -2.62
N LEU A 225 -2.30 -27.14 -3.54
CA LEU A 225 -0.92 -27.55 -3.23
C LEU A 225 0.08 -26.66 -3.96
N THR A 226 1.11 -26.23 -3.23
CA THR A 226 2.28 -25.57 -3.83
C THR A 226 3.16 -26.63 -4.51
N ILE A 227 3.35 -26.50 -5.83
CA ILE A 227 4.07 -27.51 -6.63
C ILE A 227 5.37 -27.00 -7.25
N ALA A 228 5.54 -25.68 -7.36
CA ALA A 228 6.68 -25.08 -8.02
C ALA A 228 6.92 -23.64 -7.52
N GLN A 229 7.98 -23.02 -8.02
CA GLN A 229 8.32 -21.63 -7.80
C GLN A 229 8.42 -20.87 -9.12
N TYR A 230 8.15 -19.57 -9.08
CA TYR A 230 8.41 -18.67 -10.19
C TYR A 230 9.74 -17.94 -9.97
N LEU A 231 10.52 -17.83 -11.04
CA LEU A 231 11.72 -17.00 -11.11
C LEU A 231 11.47 -15.90 -12.14
N THR A 232 11.76 -14.67 -11.75
CA THR A 232 11.64 -13.51 -12.64
C THR A 232 12.86 -13.44 -13.55
N GLU A 233 12.62 -13.15 -14.84
CA GLU A 233 13.63 -13.16 -15.89
C GLU A 233 13.76 -11.79 -16.56
N PRO A 234 14.94 -11.46 -17.14
CA PRO A 234 16.17 -12.25 -17.12
C PRO A 234 16.83 -12.29 -15.73
N GLY A 235 17.53 -13.38 -15.43
CA GLY A 235 18.46 -13.48 -14.30
C GLY A 235 18.10 -14.47 -13.20
N ASP A 236 17.10 -15.34 -13.41
CA ASP A 236 16.74 -16.41 -12.48
C ASP A 236 16.46 -15.92 -11.05
N ILE A 237 15.77 -14.78 -10.92
CA ILE A 237 15.62 -14.10 -9.62
C ILE A 237 14.39 -14.63 -8.88
N SER A 238 14.63 -15.27 -7.73
CA SER A 238 13.58 -15.69 -6.80
C SER A 238 13.04 -14.50 -6.01
N ILE A 239 11.73 -14.31 -6.07
CA ILE A 239 10.97 -13.32 -5.29
C ILE A 239 10.38 -13.90 -3.99
N GLN A 240 10.48 -15.23 -3.79
CA GLN A 240 9.91 -15.90 -2.62
C GLN A 240 10.58 -15.43 -1.32
N GLY A 241 9.78 -14.92 -0.38
CA GLY A 241 10.21 -14.36 0.89
C GLY A 241 10.87 -12.98 0.78
N THR A 242 11.39 -12.59 -0.40
CA THR A 242 12.09 -11.33 -0.62
C THR A 242 11.19 -10.22 -1.13
N GLY A 243 10.38 -10.52 -2.14
CA GLY A 243 9.69 -9.54 -2.98
C GLY A 243 10.60 -8.93 -4.05
N VAL A 244 10.02 -8.04 -4.84
CA VAL A 244 10.67 -7.14 -5.78
C VAL A 244 10.91 -5.82 -5.06
N THR A 245 12.18 -5.49 -4.83
CA THR A 245 12.55 -4.17 -4.31
C THR A 245 12.29 -3.10 -5.38
N PRO A 246 11.64 -1.96 -5.06
CA PRO A 246 11.52 -0.85 -6.00
C PRO A 246 12.89 -0.24 -6.33
N ASP A 247 12.98 0.49 -7.45
CA ASP A 247 14.13 1.32 -7.74
C ASP A 247 14.11 2.61 -6.91
N ILE A 248 12.92 3.20 -6.80
CA ILE A 248 12.65 4.37 -5.96
C ILE A 248 11.63 3.97 -4.90
N GLU A 249 12.07 3.85 -3.66
CA GLU A 249 11.17 3.58 -2.54
C GLU A 249 10.39 4.85 -2.19
N LEU A 250 9.06 4.74 -2.09
CA LEU A 250 8.19 5.81 -1.60
C LEU A 250 7.74 5.47 -0.19
N ASP A 251 8.08 6.33 0.77
CA ASP A 251 7.80 6.13 2.19
C ASP A 251 6.97 7.31 2.74
N PRO A 252 5.69 7.11 3.12
CA PRO A 252 4.87 8.18 3.66
C PRO A 252 5.36 8.64 5.03
N MET A 253 5.46 9.95 5.22
CA MET A 253 5.70 10.58 6.51
C MET A 253 4.41 11.18 7.07
N THR A 254 4.21 10.98 8.36
CA THR A 254 3.09 11.57 9.10
C THR A 254 3.61 12.50 10.20
N ALA A 255 3.37 13.80 10.03
CA ALA A 255 3.47 14.79 11.09
C ALA A 255 2.10 14.94 11.79
N ASP A 256 1.85 14.08 12.78
CA ASP A 256 0.60 14.04 13.57
C ASP A 256 0.95 13.65 15.02
N LEU A 257 0.51 14.42 16.01
CA LEU A 257 0.81 14.14 17.42
C LEU A 257 0.21 12.81 17.92
N LEU A 258 -0.76 12.24 17.20
CA LEU A 258 -1.37 10.96 17.54
C LEU A 258 -0.72 9.77 16.83
N GLU A 259 -0.17 9.99 15.63
CA GLU A 259 0.39 8.96 14.75
C GLU A 259 1.65 9.51 14.07
N MET A 260 2.64 9.89 14.87
CA MET A 260 3.89 10.44 14.35
C MET A 260 4.70 9.35 13.65
N ASP A 261 5.11 9.62 12.42
CA ASP A 261 5.92 8.73 11.59
C ASP A 261 6.86 9.55 10.71
N LEU A 262 8.04 9.85 11.24
CA LEU A 262 9.09 10.63 10.62
C LEU A 262 10.37 9.83 10.39
N ASN A 263 10.43 8.53 10.70
CA ASN A 263 11.55 7.66 10.33
C ASN A 263 11.08 6.52 9.42
N VAL A 264 12.02 5.89 8.71
CA VAL A 264 11.66 4.82 7.77
C VAL A 264 11.14 3.63 8.57
N ASP A 265 9.85 3.31 8.42
CA ASP A 265 9.29 2.09 8.98
C ASP A 265 9.25 0.98 7.92
N SER A 266 9.82 -0.17 8.27
CA SER A 266 9.82 -1.37 7.43
C SER A 266 8.89 -2.46 8.00
N SER A 267 7.94 -2.11 8.87
CA SER A 267 7.12 -3.05 9.67
C SER A 267 6.01 -3.79 8.91
N GLY A 268 5.82 -3.53 7.61
CA GLY A 268 4.80 -4.21 6.81
C GLY A 268 4.99 -5.73 6.82
N VAL A 269 3.88 -6.47 7.02
CA VAL A 269 3.88 -7.93 6.98
C VAL A 269 4.21 -8.41 5.57
N ARG A 270 5.26 -9.24 5.45
CA ARG A 270 5.69 -9.86 4.19
C ARG A 270 5.51 -11.37 4.26
N GLU A 271 5.72 -12.06 3.14
CA GLU A 271 5.64 -13.52 3.10
C GLU A 271 6.58 -14.18 4.13
N ARG A 272 7.79 -13.63 4.31
CA ARG A 272 8.79 -14.12 5.27
C ARG A 272 8.35 -14.02 6.73
N ASP A 273 7.38 -13.16 7.03
CA ASP A 273 6.89 -12.91 8.39
C ASP A 273 5.72 -13.83 8.76
N LEU A 274 5.22 -14.61 7.79
CA LEU A 274 4.18 -15.60 8.03
C LEU A 274 4.74 -16.80 8.80
N SER A 275 3.95 -17.33 9.74
CA SER A 275 4.35 -18.45 10.62
C SER A 275 4.78 -19.74 9.90
N ARG A 276 4.46 -19.87 8.61
CA ARG A 276 4.82 -20.99 7.73
C ARG A 276 5.41 -20.51 6.40
N SER A 277 6.17 -19.42 6.43
CA SER A 277 6.86 -18.86 5.25
C SER A 277 7.78 -19.89 4.60
N LEU A 278 7.85 -19.90 3.27
CA LEU A 278 8.79 -20.78 2.55
C LEU A 278 10.17 -20.11 2.46
N SER A 279 11.21 -20.79 2.94
CA SER A 279 12.61 -20.38 2.73
C SER A 279 13.22 -21.02 1.48
N ASN A 280 14.23 -20.39 0.87
CA ASN A 280 14.87 -20.91 -0.34
C ASN A 280 16.38 -20.58 -0.40
N ALA A 281 17.16 -21.54 -0.92
CA ALA A 281 18.60 -21.41 -1.20
C ALA A 281 18.93 -20.45 -2.37
N ARG A 282 17.93 -20.09 -3.20
CA ARG A 282 18.08 -19.14 -4.33
C ARG A 282 17.78 -17.69 -3.97
N ILE A 283 17.64 -17.36 -2.69
CA ILE A 283 17.49 -15.98 -2.24
C ILE A 283 18.84 -15.27 -2.40
N ARG A 284 18.91 -14.31 -3.34
CA ARG A 284 19.97 -13.30 -3.30
C ARG A 284 19.62 -12.32 -2.18
N GLU A 285 20.60 -11.91 -1.37
CA GLU A 285 20.40 -10.86 -0.36
C GLU A 285 19.64 -9.69 -1.00
N GLY A 286 18.57 -9.26 -0.32
CA GLY A 286 17.60 -8.32 -0.87
C GLY A 286 18.30 -7.07 -1.40
N GLN A 287 18.08 -6.77 -2.69
CA GLN A 287 18.54 -5.51 -3.26
C GLN A 287 17.97 -4.35 -2.44
N LYS A 288 18.79 -3.33 -2.18
CA LYS A 288 18.31 -2.08 -1.60
C LYS A 288 17.77 -1.17 -2.72
N PRO A 289 16.78 -0.31 -2.42
CA PRO A 289 16.35 0.73 -3.35
C PRO A 289 17.53 1.62 -3.74
N GLN A 290 17.53 2.12 -4.97
CA GLN A 290 18.57 3.07 -5.41
C GLN A 290 18.34 4.46 -4.82
N GLU A 291 17.06 4.83 -4.70
CA GLU A 291 16.63 6.09 -4.12
C GLU A 291 15.50 5.81 -3.11
N VAL A 292 15.43 6.63 -2.07
CA VAL A 292 14.29 6.68 -1.14
C VAL A 292 13.73 8.09 -1.17
N VAL A 293 12.43 8.21 -1.42
CA VAL A 293 11.66 9.45 -1.40
C VAL A 293 10.63 9.34 -0.29
N ARG A 294 10.89 10.10 0.77
CA ARG A 294 9.95 10.22 1.86
C ARG A 294 9.03 11.40 1.57
N TYR A 295 7.72 11.21 1.67
CA TYR A 295 6.74 12.21 1.25
C TYR A 295 5.76 12.59 2.35
N ASN A 296 5.25 13.84 2.34
CA ASN A 296 4.28 14.24 3.35
C ASN A 296 2.91 13.59 3.05
N PHE A 297 2.46 12.66 3.89
CA PHE A 297 1.12 12.14 3.79
C PHE A 297 0.15 13.09 4.50
N ALA A 298 -0.33 14.11 3.79
CA ALA A 298 -1.05 15.25 4.37
C ALA A 298 -2.23 14.87 5.29
N GLN A 299 -2.49 15.68 6.32
CA GLN A 299 -3.56 15.42 7.31
C GLN A 299 -4.93 15.12 6.70
N LYS A 300 -5.30 15.86 5.64
CA LYS A 300 -6.55 15.65 4.92
C LYS A 300 -6.60 14.26 4.27
N ASP A 301 -5.53 13.86 3.61
CA ASP A 301 -5.44 12.56 2.93
C ASP A 301 -5.45 11.43 3.96
N ARG A 302 -4.78 11.61 5.11
CA ARG A 302 -4.83 10.69 6.27
C ARG A 302 -6.24 10.55 6.82
N GLN A 303 -6.93 11.66 7.04
CA GLN A 303 -8.30 11.67 7.54
C GLN A 303 -9.23 10.96 6.56
N GLU A 304 -9.14 11.28 5.28
CA GLU A 304 -9.92 10.62 4.24
C GLU A 304 -9.62 9.11 4.19
N PHE A 305 -8.35 8.69 4.19
CA PHE A 305 -7.94 7.28 4.22
C PHE A 305 -8.49 6.54 5.43
N ARG A 306 -8.44 7.15 6.62
CA ARG A 306 -8.98 6.60 7.87
C ARG A 306 -10.50 6.53 7.86
N ASP A 307 -11.18 7.58 7.44
CA ASP A 307 -12.64 7.62 7.32
C ASP A 307 -13.13 6.55 6.35
N ARG A 308 -12.37 6.34 5.27
CA ARG A 308 -12.59 5.28 4.28
C ARG A 308 -12.13 3.90 4.77
N GLY A 309 -11.38 3.76 5.86
CA GLY A 309 -10.90 2.45 6.33
C GLY A 309 -10.03 1.71 5.30
N GLY A 310 -9.18 2.45 4.57
CA GLY A 310 -8.25 1.90 3.58
C GLY A 310 -8.42 2.45 2.16
N GLU A 311 -7.58 1.95 1.24
CA GLU A 311 -7.61 2.30 -0.18
C GLU A 311 -8.99 1.99 -0.79
N LEU A 312 -9.42 2.83 -1.75
CA LEU A 312 -10.57 2.49 -2.58
C LEU A 312 -10.09 1.68 -3.77
N ASP A 313 -10.72 0.53 -4.00
CA ASP A 313 -10.66 -0.08 -5.31
C ASP A 313 -11.45 0.74 -6.33
N ASP A 314 -12.52 1.45 -5.94
CA ASP A 314 -13.54 1.88 -6.92
C ASP A 314 -13.51 3.36 -7.36
N VAL A 315 -12.67 4.23 -6.77
CA VAL A 315 -12.62 5.66 -7.15
C VAL A 315 -11.18 6.12 -7.36
N PHE A 316 -10.84 6.49 -8.59
CA PHE A 316 -9.56 7.11 -8.92
C PHE A 316 -9.39 8.40 -8.12
N ALA A 317 -8.31 8.47 -7.34
CA ALA A 317 -7.83 9.68 -6.69
C ALA A 317 -6.39 9.93 -7.12
N MET A 318 -6.07 11.17 -7.46
CA MET A 318 -4.71 11.57 -7.81
C MET A 318 -3.90 11.73 -6.52
N ASP A 319 -3.30 10.64 -6.04
CA ASP A 319 -2.47 10.61 -4.83
C ASP A 319 -1.00 11.01 -5.11
N PHE A 320 -0.15 10.99 -4.08
CA PHE A 320 1.27 11.31 -4.25
C PHE A 320 1.99 10.31 -5.18
N PRO A 321 1.91 8.97 -4.98
CA PRO A 321 2.56 8.02 -5.89
C PRO A 321 2.18 8.17 -7.36
N ILE A 322 0.92 8.44 -7.69
CA ILE A 322 0.48 8.65 -9.09
C ILE A 322 1.06 9.95 -9.64
N ARG A 323 1.01 11.06 -8.88
CA ARG A 323 1.63 12.33 -9.29
C ARG A 323 3.12 12.19 -9.49
N PHE A 324 3.80 11.54 -8.54
CA PHE A 324 5.23 11.27 -8.60
C PHE A 324 5.56 10.42 -9.83
N GLY A 325 4.82 9.34 -10.09
CA GLY A 325 5.00 8.50 -11.27
C GLY A 325 4.81 9.27 -12.58
N ARG A 326 3.75 10.09 -12.67
CA ARG A 326 3.47 10.94 -13.83
C ARG A 326 4.60 11.94 -14.08
N ASP A 327 5.05 12.61 -13.03
CA ASP A 327 6.11 13.62 -13.14
C ASP A 327 7.46 12.96 -13.42
N LEU A 328 7.72 11.80 -12.81
CA LEU A 328 8.92 10.99 -13.05
C LEU A 328 9.04 10.60 -14.53
N VAL A 329 8.00 10.02 -15.15
CA VAL A 329 8.08 9.61 -16.57
C VAL A 329 8.39 10.78 -17.50
N SER A 330 8.00 12.00 -17.15
CA SER A 330 8.35 13.20 -17.91
C SER A 330 9.83 13.61 -17.81
N LYS A 331 10.54 13.08 -16.81
CA LYS A 331 11.98 13.32 -16.54
C LYS A 331 12.87 12.16 -16.97
N LEU A 332 12.29 11.00 -17.27
CA LEU A 332 13.06 9.83 -17.72
C LEU A 332 13.50 10.02 -19.17
N ALA A 333 14.80 9.96 -19.40
CA ALA A 333 15.34 9.90 -20.76
C ALA A 333 15.01 8.55 -21.44
N PRO A 334 14.91 8.48 -22.78
CA PRO A 334 14.93 7.21 -23.49
C PRO A 334 16.21 6.44 -23.17
N GLY A 335 16.11 5.13 -22.97
CA GLY A 335 17.26 4.29 -22.64
C GLY A 335 16.90 3.18 -21.65
N THR A 336 17.94 2.62 -21.04
CA THR A 336 17.80 1.57 -20.02
C THR A 336 17.34 2.16 -18.68
N ARG A 337 16.70 1.35 -17.84
CA ARG A 337 16.29 1.72 -16.47
C ARG A 337 17.43 2.33 -15.62
N PRO A 338 18.68 1.83 -15.60
CA PRO A 338 19.78 2.50 -14.89
C PRO A 338 20.09 3.91 -15.40
N GLU A 339 20.04 4.14 -16.72
CA GLU A 339 20.25 5.46 -17.32
C GLU A 339 19.09 6.40 -16.99
N GLN A 340 17.87 5.88 -17.03
CA GLN A 340 16.66 6.59 -16.60
C GLN A 340 16.76 7.06 -15.15
N LEU A 341 17.16 6.18 -14.23
CA LEU A 341 17.34 6.51 -12.82
C LEU A 341 18.42 7.57 -12.60
N LYS A 342 19.54 7.48 -13.34
CA LYS A 342 20.58 8.51 -13.31
C LYS A 342 20.04 9.87 -13.78
N SER A 343 19.23 9.90 -14.84
CA SER A 343 18.62 11.13 -15.36
C SER A 343 17.59 11.75 -14.41
N ALA A 344 16.90 10.92 -13.62
CA ALA A 344 15.87 11.36 -12.68
C ALA A 344 16.42 11.93 -11.35
N LYS A 345 17.72 11.76 -11.07
CA LYS A 345 18.30 12.05 -9.74
C LYS A 345 18.05 13.47 -9.25
N GLU A 346 18.17 14.46 -10.12
CA GLU A 346 17.91 15.86 -9.75
C GLU A 346 16.43 16.08 -9.39
N PHE A 347 15.51 15.53 -10.19
CA PHE A 347 14.08 15.57 -9.91
C PHE A 347 13.74 14.89 -8.58
N VAL A 348 14.29 13.71 -8.33
CA VAL A 348 14.11 12.97 -7.07
C VAL A 348 14.58 13.80 -5.86
N ASN A 349 15.74 14.45 -5.96
CA ASN A 349 16.25 15.33 -4.91
C ASN A 349 15.36 16.56 -4.68
N GLN A 350 14.87 17.18 -5.76
CA GLN A 350 13.94 18.31 -5.68
C GLN A 350 12.63 17.92 -4.97
N VAL A 351 12.04 16.78 -5.34
CA VAL A 351 10.83 16.25 -4.68
C VAL A 351 11.11 15.96 -3.20
N ARG A 352 12.22 15.28 -2.88
CA ARG A 352 12.60 14.99 -1.50
C ARG A 352 12.70 16.26 -0.64
N GLY A 353 13.36 17.30 -1.15
CA GLY A 353 13.45 18.59 -0.46
C GLY A 353 12.09 19.26 -0.27
N ALA A 354 11.24 19.26 -1.29
CA ALA A 354 9.90 19.84 -1.23
C ALA A 354 9.00 19.11 -0.22
N GLU A 355 9.04 17.78 -0.17
CA GLU A 355 8.24 17.00 0.78
C GLU A 355 8.72 17.14 2.22
N LEU A 356 10.04 17.18 2.46
CA LEU A 356 10.61 17.46 3.78
C LEU A 356 10.24 18.87 4.28
N ALA A 357 10.17 19.85 3.39
CA ALA A 357 9.72 21.20 3.73
C ALA A 357 8.24 21.20 4.19
N LYS A 358 7.37 20.43 3.52
CA LYS A 358 5.96 20.28 3.93
C LYS A 358 5.84 19.63 5.31
N VAL A 359 6.59 18.57 5.58
CA VAL A 359 6.62 17.93 6.92
C VAL A 359 7.11 18.92 7.97
N SER A 360 8.15 19.70 7.68
CA SER A 360 8.67 20.71 8.60
C SER A 360 7.63 21.79 8.90
N GLN A 361 6.81 22.18 7.92
CA GLN A 361 5.69 23.11 8.09
C GLN A 361 4.57 22.53 8.97
N ASP A 362 4.22 21.26 8.77
CA ASP A 362 3.23 20.56 9.60
C ASP A 362 3.71 20.44 11.07
N LEU A 363 4.99 20.12 11.27
CA LEU A 363 5.62 20.10 12.59
C LEU A 363 5.68 21.48 13.24
N GLN A 364 6.00 22.53 12.48
CA GLN A 364 5.99 23.90 12.97
C GLN A 364 4.59 24.32 13.43
N SER A 365 3.54 23.89 12.72
CA SER A 365 2.15 24.11 13.10
C SER A 365 1.79 23.39 14.41
N ALA A 366 2.48 22.29 14.74
CA ALA A 366 2.43 21.61 16.03
C ALA A 366 3.40 22.20 17.09
N GLY A 367 4.04 23.35 16.80
CA GLY A 367 4.99 24.02 17.68
C GLY A 367 6.38 23.36 17.73
N ILE A 368 6.69 22.45 16.81
CA ILE A 368 7.97 21.72 16.73
C ILE A 368 8.86 22.37 15.67
N ASP A 369 9.99 22.93 16.09
CA ASP A 369 11.03 23.42 15.19
C ASP A 369 11.85 22.24 14.66
N TRP A 370 11.68 21.91 13.37
CA TRP A 370 12.35 20.80 12.69
C TRP A 370 13.46 21.26 11.73
N SER A 371 14.05 22.43 12.00
CA SER A 371 15.16 22.98 11.23
C SER A 371 16.41 22.09 11.27
N ASP A 372 17.15 22.10 10.15
CA ASP A 372 18.49 21.54 10.09
C ASP A 372 19.47 22.37 10.94
N ALA A 373 20.54 21.71 11.41
CA ALA A 373 21.66 22.43 12.00
C ALA A 373 22.30 23.37 10.96
N PRO A 374 22.71 24.58 11.34
CA PRO A 374 23.36 25.51 10.40
C PRO A 374 24.74 24.97 9.97
N GLY A 375 24.99 24.98 8.65
CA GLY A 375 26.25 24.57 8.04
C GLY A 375 26.24 23.15 7.46
N PRO A 376 27.21 22.80 6.59
CA PRO A 376 27.30 21.45 6.03
C PRO A 376 27.64 20.44 7.13
N ALA A 377 27.06 19.24 7.05
CA ALA A 377 27.49 18.11 7.87
C ALA A 377 29.00 17.85 7.60
N PRO A 378 29.84 17.64 8.63
CA PRO A 378 31.26 17.40 8.41
C PRO A 378 31.47 16.19 7.49
N GLU A 379 32.24 16.36 6.41
CA GLU A 379 32.50 15.30 5.40
C GLU A 379 33.09 14.01 5.99
N ASN A 380 33.62 14.07 7.21
CA ASN A 380 34.08 12.95 8.02
C ASN A 380 33.61 13.08 9.47
N ALA A 381 32.30 13.22 9.69
CA ALA A 381 31.75 13.14 11.03
C ALA A 381 31.99 11.72 11.59
N ALA A 382 33.10 11.54 12.31
CA ALA A 382 33.23 10.46 13.29
C ALA A 382 31.92 10.43 14.09
N ALA A 383 31.39 9.21 14.32
CA ALA A 383 30.09 8.99 14.96
C ALA A 383 29.83 10.09 16.00
N ALA A 384 28.86 10.97 15.70
CA ALA A 384 28.64 12.18 16.47
C ALA A 384 28.62 11.81 17.96
N LYS A 385 29.34 12.57 18.80
CA LYS A 385 29.29 12.33 20.25
C LYS A 385 27.81 12.27 20.66
N PRO A 386 27.41 11.25 21.45
CA PRO A 386 26.03 11.14 21.90
C PRO A 386 25.59 12.46 22.52
N ALA A 387 24.38 12.92 22.19
CA ALA A 387 23.82 14.12 22.78
C ALA A 387 23.77 13.96 24.31
N GLU A 388 24.33 14.92 25.04
CA GLU A 388 24.25 14.95 26.50
C GLU A 388 22.84 15.44 26.88
N VAL A 389 21.94 14.51 27.15
CA VAL A 389 20.54 14.77 27.49
C VAL A 389 20.14 14.08 28.78
N ASP A 390 19.40 14.79 29.62
CA ASP A 390 18.63 14.18 30.70
C ASP A 390 17.24 13.84 30.17
N VAL A 391 16.83 12.59 30.35
CA VAL A 391 15.54 12.08 29.87
C VAL A 391 14.72 11.58 31.05
N LYS A 392 13.49 12.08 31.19
CA LYS A 392 12.51 11.60 32.15
C LYS A 392 11.29 11.08 31.40
N VAL A 393 10.92 9.82 31.66
CA VAL A 393 9.78 9.14 31.05
C VAL A 393 8.71 8.90 32.10
N GLU A 394 7.49 9.35 31.83
CA GLU A 394 6.33 9.19 32.70
C GLU A 394 5.10 8.87 31.85
N THR A 395 4.02 8.42 32.48
CA THR A 395 2.71 8.37 31.84
C THR A 395 1.73 9.29 32.55
N ASP A 396 0.59 9.54 31.92
CA ASP A 396 -0.56 10.22 32.55
C ASP A 396 -1.33 9.32 33.53
N ARG A 397 -0.84 8.12 33.82
CA ARG A 397 -1.48 7.12 34.69
C ARG A 397 -0.72 6.89 35.99
N PRO A 398 -1.41 6.80 37.15
CA PRO A 398 -0.78 6.43 38.42
C PRO A 398 -0.08 5.07 38.32
N GLY A 399 1.19 5.02 38.75
CA GLY A 399 1.98 3.79 38.72
C GLY A 399 2.30 3.24 37.33
N ASN A 400 2.04 4.00 36.26
CA ASN A 400 2.16 3.56 34.87
C ASN A 400 1.31 2.32 34.54
N THR A 401 0.17 2.15 35.23
CA THR A 401 -0.76 1.04 35.04
C THR A 401 -2.02 1.50 34.31
N VAL A 402 -2.49 0.69 33.35
CA VAL A 402 -3.71 0.95 32.57
C VAL A 402 -4.48 -0.35 32.35
N SER A 403 -5.81 -0.29 32.23
CA SER A 403 -6.64 -1.42 31.85
C SER A 403 -6.88 -1.47 30.35
N ALA A 404 -7.16 -2.65 29.82
CA ALA A 404 -7.50 -2.83 28.41
C ALA A 404 -8.73 -1.98 28.04
N GLY A 405 -8.64 -1.24 26.93
CA GLY A 405 -9.65 -0.26 26.50
C GLY A 405 -9.47 1.15 27.04
N ASP A 406 -8.63 1.38 28.05
CA ASP A 406 -8.37 2.73 28.56
C ASP A 406 -7.30 3.44 27.70
N PRO A 407 -7.35 4.77 27.58
CA PRO A 407 -6.28 5.56 26.97
C PRO A 407 -5.07 5.65 27.89
N ILE A 408 -3.86 5.78 27.35
CA ILE A 408 -2.66 6.11 28.12
C ILE A 408 -1.75 6.98 27.24
N THR A 409 -1.18 8.00 27.85
CA THR A 409 -0.29 8.94 27.17
C THR A 409 1.10 8.84 27.77
N LEU A 410 2.09 8.55 26.93
CA LEU A 410 3.49 8.65 27.28
C LEU A 410 3.90 10.12 27.31
N LYS A 411 4.58 10.54 28.37
CA LYS A 411 5.15 11.87 28.54
C LYS A 411 6.66 11.76 28.66
N LEU A 412 7.36 12.39 27.74
CA LEU A 412 8.82 12.43 27.69
C LEU A 412 9.27 13.86 27.95
N THR A 413 10.07 14.05 29.00
CA THR A 413 10.76 15.32 29.25
C THR A 413 12.24 15.15 28.90
N VAL A 414 12.72 15.94 27.96
CA VAL A 414 14.12 15.93 27.55
C VAL A 414 14.75 17.27 27.88
N THR A 415 15.92 17.25 28.52
CA THR A 415 16.71 18.45 28.84
C THR A 415 18.07 18.35 28.18
N ASN A 416 18.45 19.37 27.39
CA ASN A 416 19.78 19.44 26.82
C ASN A 416 20.80 19.85 27.91
N LYS A 417 21.70 18.95 28.27
CA LYS A 417 22.79 19.18 29.23
C LYS A 417 24.11 19.54 28.56
N GLY A 418 24.18 19.36 27.24
CA GLY A 418 25.31 19.76 26.43
C GLY A 418 25.46 21.28 26.33
N LYS A 419 26.54 21.69 25.66
CA LYS A 419 26.87 23.10 25.43
C LYS A 419 26.38 23.63 24.08
N GLU A 420 25.92 22.74 23.20
CA GLU A 420 25.51 23.06 21.83
C GLU A 420 24.01 22.80 21.64
N PRO A 421 23.32 23.58 20.77
CA PRO A 421 21.94 23.31 20.40
C PRO A 421 21.80 21.96 19.69
N LEU A 422 20.75 21.22 20.05
CA LEU A 422 20.34 20.00 19.36
C LEU A 422 19.32 20.36 18.29
N TYR A 423 19.43 19.73 17.12
CA TYR A 423 18.52 19.91 15.99
C TYR A 423 17.88 18.58 15.64
N ARG A 424 16.63 18.61 15.20
CA ARG A 424 15.84 17.42 14.85
C ARG A 424 15.93 16.30 15.90
N LEU A 425 15.91 16.67 17.19
CA LEU A 425 15.93 15.69 18.27
C LEU A 425 14.62 14.91 18.28
N TYR A 426 14.69 13.59 18.33
CA TYR A 426 13.54 12.71 18.47
C TYR A 426 13.89 11.54 19.38
N ALA A 427 12.85 10.83 19.83
CA ALA A 427 12.97 9.58 20.55
C ALA A 427 12.01 8.57 19.94
N THR A 428 12.34 7.29 20.06
CA THR A 428 11.51 6.17 19.63
C THR A 428 11.36 5.21 20.79
N THR A 429 10.14 4.72 21.04
CA THR A 429 9.92 3.72 22.09
C THR A 429 10.43 2.35 21.66
N LYS A 430 10.81 1.55 22.66
CA LYS A 430 11.12 0.13 22.51
C LYS A 430 10.21 -0.70 23.41
N SER A 431 9.48 -1.66 22.86
CA SER A 431 8.57 -2.52 23.61
C SER A 431 8.43 -3.90 22.99
N ASP A 432 8.13 -4.91 23.81
CA ASP A 432 7.75 -6.24 23.34
C ASP A 432 6.29 -6.27 22.80
N ASN A 433 5.52 -5.20 23.03
CA ASN A 433 4.17 -5.04 22.51
C ASN A 433 4.16 -4.05 21.33
N GLY A 434 3.72 -4.52 20.16
CA GLY A 434 3.69 -3.71 18.94
C GLY A 434 2.83 -2.44 19.01
N PHE A 435 1.85 -2.37 19.92
CA PHE A 435 1.07 -1.14 20.12
C PHE A 435 1.84 -0.02 20.83
N PHE A 436 2.95 -0.37 21.49
CA PHE A 436 3.81 0.54 22.25
C PHE A 436 5.20 0.68 21.64
N ASP A 437 5.62 -0.27 20.82
CA ASP A 437 6.91 -0.25 20.16
C ASP A 437 6.93 0.78 19.02
N LYS A 438 8.12 1.30 18.72
CA LYS A 438 8.36 2.23 17.59
C LYS A 438 7.52 3.51 17.56
N LYS A 439 6.92 3.93 18.68
CA LYS A 439 6.23 5.22 18.77
C LYS A 439 7.26 6.34 18.74
N GLU A 440 7.07 7.28 17.82
CA GLU A 440 7.95 8.43 17.68
C GLU A 440 7.49 9.60 18.54
N LEU A 441 8.43 10.17 19.29
CA LEU A 441 8.26 11.39 20.05
C LEU A 441 9.24 12.43 19.50
N VAL A 442 8.72 13.46 18.85
CA VAL A 442 9.52 14.42 18.10
C VAL A 442 9.71 15.68 18.94
N ILE A 443 10.95 15.95 19.35
CA ILE A 443 11.34 17.08 20.21
C ILE A 443 11.73 18.29 19.37
N GLY A 444 12.38 18.09 18.22
CA GLY A 444 12.87 19.16 17.35
C GLY A 444 14.08 19.88 17.92
N LYS A 445 14.19 21.18 17.67
CA LYS A 445 15.29 22.01 18.16
C LYS A 445 15.24 22.16 19.69
N LEU A 446 16.38 21.99 20.35
CA LEU A 446 16.51 22.15 21.81
C LEU A 446 17.83 22.84 22.18
N GLU A 447 17.72 24.10 22.63
CA GLU A 447 18.86 24.92 23.05
C GLU A 447 19.52 24.38 24.35
N PRO A 448 20.82 24.65 24.57
CA PRO A 448 21.52 24.28 25.80
C PRO A 448 20.79 24.72 27.07
N GLY A 449 20.68 23.81 28.05
CA GLY A 449 20.00 24.04 29.32
C GLY A 449 18.48 24.15 29.24
N LYS A 450 17.87 24.06 28.05
CA LYS A 450 16.41 24.05 27.90
C LYS A 450 15.85 22.64 28.04
N SER A 451 14.63 22.57 28.55
CA SER A 451 13.83 21.35 28.65
C SER A 451 12.62 21.46 27.74
N ARG A 452 12.23 20.34 27.13
CA ARG A 452 11.00 20.22 26.37
C ARG A 452 10.25 18.97 26.79
N VAL A 453 8.94 19.11 26.89
CA VAL A 453 8.01 18.02 27.17
C VAL A 453 7.31 17.67 25.86
N VAL A 454 7.32 16.40 25.49
CA VAL A 454 6.57 15.86 24.36
C VAL A 454 5.72 14.70 24.83
N THR A 455 4.61 14.47 24.16
CA THR A 455 3.66 13.41 24.50
C THR A 455 3.31 12.60 23.28
N ALA A 456 3.11 11.30 23.46
CA ALA A 456 2.56 10.42 22.45
C ALA A 456 1.52 9.50 23.10
N PRO A 457 0.31 9.37 22.51
CA PRO A 457 -0.62 8.35 22.97
C PRO A 457 -0.05 6.95 22.67
N LEU A 458 -0.26 6.01 23.59
CA LEU A 458 0.04 4.61 23.34
C LEU A 458 -1.24 3.85 22.98
N GLY A 459 -1.09 2.76 22.23
CA GLY A 459 -2.22 1.98 21.75
C GLY A 459 -2.58 2.26 20.29
N TYR A 460 -3.82 1.92 19.96
CA TYR A 460 -4.41 2.11 18.64
C TYR A 460 -5.36 3.31 18.65
N CYS A 461 -5.23 4.19 17.66
CA CYS A 461 -6.00 5.42 17.56
C CYS A 461 -7.22 5.24 16.65
N GLU A 462 -8.40 5.50 17.19
CA GLU A 462 -9.65 5.45 16.45
C GLU A 462 -10.44 6.76 16.59
N ILE A 463 -11.41 6.95 15.69
CA ILE A 463 -12.31 8.09 15.77
C ILE A 463 -13.39 7.78 16.81
N GLN A 464 -13.57 8.64 17.80
CA GLN A 464 -14.51 8.42 18.88
C GLN A 464 -15.93 8.22 18.32
N GLY A 465 -16.59 7.14 18.76
CA GLY A 465 -17.94 6.80 18.31
C GLY A 465 -18.00 6.12 16.94
N LYS A 466 -16.86 5.96 16.24
CA LYS A 466 -16.78 5.11 15.05
C LYS A 466 -16.99 3.66 15.47
N LYS A 467 -18.14 3.11 15.12
CA LYS A 467 -18.37 1.66 15.21
C LYS A 467 -17.87 1.01 13.92
N LEU A 468 -17.00 0.02 14.05
CA LEU A 468 -16.55 -0.78 12.91
C LEU A 468 -17.78 -1.37 12.19
N GLY A 469 -17.90 -1.13 10.88
CA GLY A 469 -19.07 -1.54 10.09
C GLY A 469 -20.33 -0.67 10.24
N SER A 470 -20.26 0.50 10.88
CA SER A 470 -21.35 1.48 10.91
C SER A 470 -21.31 2.41 9.69
N THR A 471 -22.46 2.67 9.06
CA THR A 471 -22.61 3.71 8.02
C THR A 471 -22.69 5.12 8.58
N ALA A 472 -22.67 5.28 9.90
CA ALA A 472 -22.77 6.60 10.50
C ALA A 472 -21.67 7.50 9.93
N VAL A 473 -22.07 8.57 9.25
CA VAL A 473 -21.16 9.63 8.86
C VAL A 473 -20.50 10.11 10.14
N LEU A 474 -19.18 9.96 10.21
CA LEU A 474 -18.43 10.49 11.34
C LEU A 474 -18.60 12.00 11.31
N PRO A 475 -18.85 12.65 12.47
CA PRO A 475 -18.77 14.09 12.55
C PRO A 475 -17.45 14.55 11.93
N LYS A 476 -17.47 15.61 11.10
CA LYS A 476 -16.28 16.10 10.39
C LYS A 476 -15.08 16.36 11.31
N ASP A 477 -15.38 16.63 12.59
CA ASP A 477 -14.41 16.94 13.64
C ASP A 477 -14.50 15.98 14.84
N ALA A 478 -14.95 14.73 14.60
CA ALA A 478 -15.01 13.73 15.65
C ALA A 478 -13.62 13.54 16.29
N PRO A 479 -13.49 13.68 17.61
CA PRO A 479 -12.20 13.60 18.26
C PRO A 479 -11.62 12.18 18.11
N ARG A 480 -10.30 12.11 17.99
CA ARG A 480 -9.58 10.84 17.98
C ARG A 480 -9.21 10.45 19.39
N VAL A 481 -9.40 9.17 19.70
CA VAL A 481 -9.03 8.59 20.99
C VAL A 481 -8.15 7.39 20.71
N CYS A 482 -7.01 7.34 21.37
CA CYS A 482 -6.12 6.20 21.32
C CYS A 482 -6.27 5.39 22.60
N SER A 483 -6.50 4.10 22.47
CA SER A 483 -6.72 3.21 23.60
C SER A 483 -5.94 1.92 23.46
N ILE A 484 -5.67 1.28 24.59
CA ILE A 484 -5.17 -0.09 24.60
C ILE A 484 -6.24 -1.01 24.02
N PRO A 485 -5.92 -1.90 23.06
CA PRO A 485 -6.87 -2.90 22.58
C PRO A 485 -7.44 -3.74 23.73
N LYS A 486 -8.67 -4.21 23.57
CA LYS A 486 -9.38 -4.98 24.61
C LYS A 486 -9.09 -6.48 24.55
N ASP A 487 -8.60 -6.92 23.41
CA ASP A 487 -8.32 -8.29 23.01
C ASP A 487 -6.92 -8.76 23.37
#